data_AF-A0A2D7Z6B7-F1
#
_entry.id   AF-A0A2D7Z6B7-F1
#
_cell.length_a   1.000
_cell.length_b   1.000
_cell.length_c   1.000
_cell.angle_alpha   90.00
_cell.angle_beta   90.00
_cell.angle_gamma   90.00
#
_symmetry.space_group_name_H-M   'P 1'
#
loop_
_entity.id
_entity.type
_entity.pdbx_description
1 polymer ?
#
loop_
_entity_poly.entity_id
_entity_poly.type
_entity_poly.pdbx_seq_one_letter_code
_entity_poly.pdbx_strand_id
1 'polypeptide(L)' 'IDPPSGCSFHPRCAACVDICRERAPEPRVDGDHMAECHLYTAAHA' A
#
# COMPACT_ATOMS: atom_id res chain seq x y z
N ILE A 1 -16.17 12.24 -7.74
CA ILE A 1 -14.84 12.11 -7.12
C ILE A 1 -14.19 10.93 -7.80
N ASP A 2 -13.07 11.17 -8.49
CA ASP A 2 -12.32 10.13 -9.18
C ASP A 2 -11.17 9.71 -8.27
N PRO A 3 -11.17 8.48 -7.75
CA PRO A 3 -10.11 8.04 -6.86
C PRO A 3 -8.78 7.87 -7.63
N PRO A 4 -7.65 8.10 -6.96
CA PRO A 4 -6.34 7.77 -7.53
C PRO A 4 -6.27 6.30 -7.97
N SER A 5 -5.62 6.04 -9.10
CA SER A 5 -5.34 4.68 -9.57
C SER A 5 -4.34 3.99 -8.66
N GLY A 6 -4.41 2.65 -8.58
CA GLY A 6 -3.50 1.87 -7.74
C GLY A 6 -3.78 2.03 -6.25
N CYS A 7 -2.74 2.30 -5.45
CA CYS A 7 -2.83 2.52 -4.01
C CYS A 7 -3.56 3.84 -3.72
N SER A 8 -4.74 3.78 -3.10
CA SER A 8 -5.55 4.97 -2.82
C SER A 8 -4.84 6.05 -1.98
N PHE A 9 -3.79 5.67 -1.25
CA PHE A 9 -2.98 6.54 -0.42
C PHE A 9 -1.77 7.17 -1.14
N HIS A 10 -1.42 6.72 -2.36
CA HIS A 10 -0.21 7.14 -3.07
C HIS A 10 -0.04 8.68 -3.23
N PRO A 11 -1.10 9.50 -3.39
CA PRO A 11 -0.92 10.95 -3.52
C PRO A 11 -0.42 11.63 -2.23
N ARG A 12 -0.51 10.95 -1.09
CA ARG A 12 -0.17 11.46 0.25
C ARG A 12 0.93 10.64 0.94
N CYS A 13 1.39 9.54 0.32
CA CYS A 13 2.38 8.65 0.90
C CYS A 13 3.80 9.20 0.70
N ALA A 14 4.53 9.48 1.79
CA ALA A 14 5.91 9.95 1.73
C ALA A 14 6.90 8.90 1.18
N ALA A 15 6.53 7.61 1.25
CA ALA A 15 7.31 6.49 0.75
C ALA A 15 6.73 5.92 -0.58
N CYS A 16 6.01 6.74 -1.36
CA CYS A 16 5.43 6.29 -2.62
C CYS A 16 6.49 5.82 -3.61
N VAL A 17 6.31 4.61 -4.15
CA VAL A 17 7.11 4.04 -5.24
C VAL A 17 6.23 3.82 -6.48
N ASP A 18 6.82 3.50 -7.63
CA ASP A 18 6.10 3.45 -8.91
C ASP A 18 4.89 2.51 -8.90
N ILE A 19 5.04 1.30 -8.34
CA ILE A 19 3.95 0.32 -8.23
C ILE A 19 2.72 0.86 -7.47
N CYS A 20 2.90 1.83 -6.56
CA CYS A 20 1.79 2.44 -5.83
C CYS A 20 0.84 3.22 -6.73
N ARG A 21 1.29 3.74 -7.88
CA ARG A 21 0.45 4.51 -8.83
C ARG A 21 -0.30 3.60 -9.80
N GLU A 22 0.19 2.38 -9.96
CA GLU A 22 -0.27 1.43 -10.97
C GLU A 22 -1.20 0.35 -10.39
N ARG A 23 -0.91 -0.13 -9.18
CA ARG A 23 -1.63 -1.26 -8.58
C ARG A 23 -1.98 -1.00 -7.12
N ALA A 24 -3.14 -1.47 -6.71
CA ALA A 24 -3.51 -1.51 -5.30
C ALA A 24 -2.64 -2.59 -4.60
N PRO A 25 -2.15 -2.34 -3.37
CA PRO A 25 -1.46 -3.35 -2.58
C PRO A 25 -2.44 -4.42 -2.11
N GLU A 26 -1.93 -5.64 -1.95
CA GLU A 26 -2.72 -6.71 -1.32
C GLU A 26 -2.80 -6.49 0.19
N PRO A 27 -3.95 -6.76 0.82
CA PRO A 27 -4.08 -6.72 2.26
C PRO A 27 -3.23 -7.81 2.90
N ARG A 28 -2.45 -7.42 3.91
CA ARG A 28 -1.65 -8.32 4.74
C ARG A 28 -2.14 -8.23 6.17
N VAL A 29 -2.28 -9.40 6.80
CA VAL A 29 -2.69 -9.53 8.20
C VAL A 29 -1.48 -10.00 9.00
N ASP A 30 -1.17 -9.29 10.09
CA ASP A 30 -0.13 -9.62 11.06
C ASP A 30 -0.73 -9.56 12.47
N GLY A 31 -1.13 -10.73 12.99
CA GLY A 31 -1.93 -10.84 14.21
C GLY A 31 -3.27 -10.10 14.07
N ASP A 32 -3.51 -9.14 14.96
CA ASP A 32 -4.71 -8.28 14.95
C ASP A 32 -4.55 -7.03 14.07
N HIS A 33 -3.40 -6.85 13.41
CA HIS A 33 -3.13 -5.72 12.53
C HIS A 33 -3.33 -6.11 11.06
N MET A 34 -3.80 -5.14 10.27
CA MET A 34 -3.90 -5.27 8.82
C MET A 34 -3.24 -4.07 8.15
N ALA A 35 -2.45 -4.32 7.11
CA ALA A 35 -1.79 -3.31 6.31
C ALA A 35 -1.96 -3.58 4.81
N GLU A 36 -2.23 -2.53 4.05
CA GLU A 36 -2.30 -2.52 2.58
C GLU A 36 -1.14 -1.65 2.06
N CYS A 37 0.07 -2.19 2.07
CA CYS A 37 1.28 -1.45 1.71
C CYS A 37 2.22 -2.31 0.86
N HIS A 38 2.65 -1.78 -0.29
CA HIS A 38 3.61 -2.46 -1.19
C HIS A 38 5.01 -2.64 -0.58
N LEU A 39 5.37 -1.82 0.41
CA LEU A 39 6.65 -1.92 1.11
C LEU A 39 6.59 -2.82 2.35
N TYR A 40 5.39 -3.14 2.85
CA TYR A 40 5.25 -4.02 3.99
C TYR A 40 5.40 -5.46 3.52
N THR A 41 6.60 -6.01 3.73
CA THR A 41 6.95 -7.38 3.37
C THR A 41 7.25 -8.19 4.64
N ALA A 42 7.10 -9.51 4.55
CA ALA A 42 7.29 -10.44 5.67
C ALA A 42 8.70 -10.42 6.29
N ALA A 43 9.66 -9.72 5.69
CA ALA A 43 11.04 -9.59 6.20
C ALA A 43 11.19 -8.51 7.28
N HIS A 44 10.13 -7.78 7.63
CA HIS A 44 10.12 -6.75 8.66
C HIS A 44 9.16 -7.07 9.83
N ALA A 45 9.03 -8.36 10.19
CA ALA A 45 8.40 -8.81 11.42
C ALA A 45 9.45 -8.94 12.54
#